data_AF-A0A6C0EEW6-F1
#
_entry.id   AF-A0A6C0EEW6-F1
#
_cell.length_a   1.000
_cell.length_b   1.000
_cell.length_c   1.000
_cell.angle_alpha   90.00
_cell.angle_beta   90.00
_cell.angle_gamma   90.00
#
_symmetry.space_group_name_H-M   'P 1'
#
loop_
_entity.id
_entity.type
_entity.pdbx_description
1 polymer ?
#
loop_
_entity_poly.entity_id
_entity_poly.type
_entity_poly.pdbx_seq_one_letter_code
_entity_poly.pdbx_strand_id
1 'polypeptide(L)'
;MDNSVVNFIIFLIFTGIYFSKIRGKATLQDYSSDAGIESYYNSVNMSLLLYFGITLLSQLVTNVIVVMNMCGGSFKQNLSYTALITFIPWILIFGIVIILLISFPNFKNAFSDVVGYYSVSTKANIILLELLNHSNKIQGETETIVNENMDGPSTIPSTDTNVEKLNKLENEIQKESTDLIAEIFSNLSLLINKITPVNFNEYWDTLRPLMKPQYASLNDEQDKYCYQLADISNFADYLNQSSGSTTGSNINVEEPSAPPSAPPDYLAPTIPSKNSPTPAEVLSPVTMIGGTKKYLKACMQKMMGGGDNDSQPNLKIDGEAQFQVLQKYSNLKQQMLNLVIYRDSIGEAMWYIYTGLLLSTILKYNINNRGCVKSVTQIQSNLNNALTTQQQDQALALAQQRVQTVS
;
A
#
# COMPACT_ATOMS: atom_id res chain seq x y z
N MET A 1 23.86 -4.55 -27.97
CA MET A 1 22.46 -4.18 -27.65
C MET A 1 22.24 -2.75 -28.11
N ASP A 2 21.09 -2.46 -28.70
CA ASP A 2 20.68 -1.07 -28.94
C ASP A 2 20.73 -0.28 -27.63
N ASN A 3 21.40 0.87 -27.61
CA ASN A 3 21.53 1.70 -26.40
C ASN A 3 20.17 2.06 -25.78
N SER A 4 19.12 2.20 -26.61
CA SER A 4 17.74 2.43 -26.17
C SER A 4 17.15 1.26 -25.38
N VAL A 5 17.49 0.01 -25.75
CA VAL A 5 17.05 -1.19 -25.02
C VAL A 5 17.70 -1.24 -23.64
N VAL A 6 18.97 -0.84 -23.53
CA VAL A 6 19.70 -0.77 -22.25
C VAL A 6 19.01 0.24 -21.31
N ASN A 7 18.61 1.41 -21.80
CA ASN A 7 17.93 2.43 -21.00
C ASN A 7 16.59 1.92 -20.44
N PHE A 8 15.83 1.21 -21.27
CA PHE A 8 14.56 0.61 -20.86
C PHE A 8 14.77 -0.51 -19.83
N ILE A 9 15.78 -1.37 -20.01
CA ILE A 9 16.09 -2.43 -19.04
C ILE A 9 16.47 -1.82 -17.68
N ILE A 10 17.30 -0.78 -17.65
CA ILE A 10 17.68 -0.08 -16.42
C ILE A 10 16.43 0.52 -15.73
N PHE A 11 15.53 1.12 -16.51
CA PHE A 11 14.24 1.60 -15.99
C PHE A 11 13.40 0.48 -15.37
N LEU A 12 13.30 -0.69 -16.04
CA LEU A 12 12.58 -1.84 -15.51
C LEU A 12 13.18 -2.35 -14.21
N ILE A 13 14.50 -2.37 -14.09
CA ILE A 13 15.20 -2.78 -12.86
C ILE A 13 14.85 -1.82 -11.70
N PHE A 14 14.97 -0.50 -11.91
CA PHE A 14 14.62 0.46 -10.85
C PHE A 14 13.14 0.39 -10.47
N THR A 15 12.26 0.20 -11.45
CA THR A 15 10.82 0.04 -11.23
C THR A 15 10.54 -1.22 -10.42
N GLY A 16 11.15 -2.36 -10.78
CA GLY A 16 11.03 -3.62 -10.04
C GLY A 16 11.53 -3.50 -8.60
N ILE A 17 12.67 -2.83 -8.38
CA ILE A 17 13.20 -2.56 -7.03
C ILE A 17 12.24 -1.71 -6.22
N TYR A 18 11.68 -0.65 -6.83
CA TYR A 18 10.72 0.23 -6.16
C TYR A 18 9.52 -0.55 -5.63
N PHE A 19 8.84 -1.30 -6.50
CA PHE A 19 7.64 -2.08 -6.13
C PHE A 19 7.94 -3.25 -5.19
N SER A 20 9.14 -3.85 -5.26
CA SER A 20 9.47 -5.02 -4.44
C SER A 20 9.98 -4.66 -3.04
N LYS A 21 10.71 -3.55 -2.89
CA LYS A 21 11.45 -3.24 -1.64
C LYS A 21 11.19 -1.86 -1.08
N ILE A 22 10.94 -0.85 -1.91
CA ILE A 22 10.94 0.56 -1.47
C ILE A 22 9.52 1.04 -1.12
N ARG A 23 8.49 0.60 -1.85
CA ARG A 23 7.08 1.04 -1.74
C ARG A 23 6.45 0.86 -0.35
N GLY A 24 7.11 0.18 0.60
CA GLY A 24 6.54 -0.13 1.91
C GLY A 24 5.45 -1.20 1.82
N LYS A 25 5.25 -1.93 2.92
CA LYS A 25 4.17 -2.92 3.06
C LYS A 25 3.15 -2.35 4.03
N ALA A 26 1.86 -2.45 3.70
CA ALA A 26 0.81 -2.03 4.62
C ALA A 26 0.54 -3.10 5.67
N THR A 27 0.17 -2.65 6.85
CA THR A 27 -0.29 -3.48 7.96
C THR A 27 -1.76 -3.23 8.24
N LEU A 28 -2.43 -4.15 8.93
CA LEU A 28 -3.78 -3.91 9.45
C LEU A 28 -3.83 -2.75 10.43
N GLN A 29 -2.72 -2.46 11.12
CA GLN A 29 -2.63 -1.29 11.98
C GLN A 29 -2.74 0.01 11.17
N ASP A 30 -2.08 0.10 10.03
CA ASP A 30 -2.20 1.26 9.14
C ASP A 30 -3.65 1.46 8.69
N TYR A 31 -4.38 0.37 8.45
CA TYR A 31 -5.78 0.38 8.02
C TYR A 31 -6.80 0.44 9.16
N SER A 32 -6.37 0.61 10.41
CA SER A 32 -7.28 0.68 11.56
C SER A 32 -7.88 2.06 11.82
N SER A 33 -7.33 3.12 11.19
CA SER A 33 -7.79 4.50 11.34
C SER A 33 -7.44 5.35 10.12
N ASP A 34 -8.21 6.42 9.89
CA ASP A 34 -7.97 7.34 8.77
C ASP A 34 -6.57 7.97 8.81
N ALA A 35 -6.10 8.34 10.01
CA ALA A 35 -4.75 8.88 10.21
C ALA A 35 -3.64 7.84 9.90
N GLY A 36 -3.88 6.57 10.19
CA GLY A 36 -2.96 5.48 9.84
C GLY A 36 -2.85 5.30 8.33
N ILE A 37 -3.99 5.34 7.64
CA ILE A 37 -4.07 5.23 6.18
C ILE A 37 -3.34 6.42 5.54
N GLU A 38 -3.58 7.64 6.03
CA GLU A 38 -2.91 8.85 5.56
C GLU A 38 -1.38 8.76 5.75
N SER A 39 -0.91 8.34 6.93
CA SER A 39 0.51 8.15 7.22
C SER A 39 1.16 7.12 6.27
N TYR A 40 0.48 6.00 6.03
CA TYR A 40 0.92 4.99 5.06
C TYR A 40 1.09 5.60 3.67
N TYR A 41 0.05 6.24 3.12
CA TYR A 41 0.13 6.85 1.78
C TYR A 41 1.16 7.97 1.69
N ASN A 42 1.35 8.77 2.75
CA ASN A 42 2.40 9.78 2.79
C ASN A 42 3.81 9.16 2.69
N SER A 43 4.05 8.05 3.39
CA SER A 43 5.32 7.31 3.28
C SER A 43 5.54 6.74 1.87
N VAL A 44 4.48 6.17 1.27
CA VAL A 44 4.49 5.65 -0.11
C VAL A 44 4.79 6.79 -1.09
N ASN A 45 4.10 7.93 -0.97
CA ASN A 45 4.27 9.09 -1.84
C ASN A 45 5.68 9.70 -1.74
N MET A 46 6.25 9.74 -0.53
CA MET A 46 7.64 10.17 -0.34
C MET A 46 8.62 9.21 -1.05
N SER A 47 8.40 7.91 -0.92
CA SER A 47 9.20 6.89 -1.59
C SER A 47 9.06 6.94 -3.13
N LEU A 48 7.86 7.28 -3.62
CA LEU A 48 7.55 7.46 -5.03
C LEU A 48 8.28 8.68 -5.61
N LEU A 49 8.31 9.80 -4.88
CA LEU A 49 9.05 11.00 -5.28
C LEU A 49 10.55 10.72 -5.40
N LEU A 50 11.11 9.98 -4.45
CA LEU A 50 12.51 9.54 -4.50
C LEU A 50 12.77 8.64 -5.72
N TYR A 51 11.90 7.65 -5.97
CA TYR A 51 11.97 6.80 -7.15
C TYR A 51 11.91 7.59 -8.46
N PHE A 52 11.03 8.59 -8.55
CA PHE A 52 10.92 9.45 -9.72
C PHE A 52 12.22 10.24 -9.96
N GLY A 53 12.81 10.81 -8.90
CA GLY A 53 14.11 11.48 -8.98
C GLY A 53 15.25 10.57 -9.44
N ILE A 54 15.35 9.36 -8.87
CA ILE A 54 16.35 8.35 -9.28
C ILE A 54 16.14 7.95 -10.74
N THR A 55 14.88 7.78 -11.16
CA THR A 55 14.53 7.45 -12.53
C THR A 55 15.02 8.56 -13.47
N LEU A 56 14.68 9.83 -13.22
CA LEU A 56 15.17 10.96 -14.03
C LEU A 56 16.70 11.01 -14.13
N LEU A 57 17.39 10.85 -12.99
CA LEU A 57 18.84 10.86 -12.96
C LEU A 57 19.43 9.70 -13.78
N SER A 58 18.89 8.49 -13.60
CA SER A 58 19.35 7.31 -14.34
C SER A 58 19.15 7.48 -15.85
N GLN A 59 18.00 8.01 -16.27
CA GLN A 59 17.70 8.26 -17.68
C GLN A 59 18.59 9.35 -18.26
N LEU A 60 18.93 10.38 -17.49
CA LEU A 60 19.88 11.40 -17.94
C LEU A 60 21.26 10.78 -18.18
N VAL A 61 21.79 10.05 -17.19
CA VAL A 61 23.13 9.45 -17.28
C VAL A 61 23.23 8.51 -18.48
N THR A 62 22.26 7.60 -18.62
CA THR A 62 22.28 6.63 -19.72
C THR A 62 22.12 7.31 -21.07
N ASN A 63 21.20 8.28 -21.21
CA ASN A 63 21.04 9.03 -22.46
C ASN A 63 22.29 9.84 -22.82
N VAL A 64 23.02 10.41 -21.85
CA VAL A 64 24.28 11.11 -22.13
C VAL A 64 25.33 10.13 -22.66
N ILE A 65 25.42 8.92 -22.09
CA ILE A 65 26.30 7.86 -22.59
C ILE A 65 25.93 7.49 -24.03
N VAL A 66 24.63 7.36 -24.35
CA VAL A 66 24.16 7.10 -25.72
C VAL A 66 24.64 8.18 -26.69
N VAL A 67 24.44 9.46 -26.33
CA VAL A 67 24.85 10.60 -27.15
C VAL A 67 26.37 10.64 -27.29
N MET A 68 27.14 10.39 -26.22
CA MET A 68 28.60 10.34 -26.30
C MET A 68 29.10 9.24 -27.25
N ASN A 69 28.48 8.05 -27.22
CA ASN A 69 28.85 6.94 -28.09
C ASN A 69 28.52 7.23 -29.57
N MET A 70 27.50 8.02 -29.84
CA MET A 70 27.06 8.38 -31.20
C MET A 70 27.76 9.63 -31.75
N CYS A 71 27.92 10.65 -30.92
CA CYS A 71 28.35 12.00 -31.31
C CYS A 71 29.78 12.36 -30.87
N GLY A 72 30.40 11.54 -30.01
CA GLY A 72 31.68 11.83 -29.40
C GLY A 72 31.63 12.97 -28.36
N GLY A 73 32.80 13.43 -27.94
CA GLY A 73 32.96 14.47 -26.91
C GLY A 73 32.87 13.95 -25.48
N SER A 74 32.99 14.88 -24.53
CA SER A 74 32.95 14.58 -23.10
C SER A 74 31.52 14.61 -22.53
N PHE A 75 31.33 14.02 -21.36
CA PHE A 75 30.06 14.05 -20.63
C PHE A 75 29.51 15.47 -20.47
N LYS A 76 30.37 16.42 -20.04
CA LYS A 76 29.98 17.82 -19.79
C LYS A 76 29.47 18.54 -21.04
N GLN A 77 30.08 18.28 -22.19
CA GLN A 77 29.68 18.91 -23.45
C GLN A 77 28.29 18.44 -23.91
N ASN A 78 27.98 17.15 -23.68
CA ASN A 78 26.73 16.54 -24.09
C ASN A 78 25.61 16.64 -23.03
N LEU A 79 25.95 17.00 -21.79
CA LEU A 79 25.03 17.00 -20.66
C LEU A 79 23.84 17.94 -20.86
N SER A 80 24.09 19.21 -21.20
CA SER A 80 23.04 20.24 -21.24
C SER A 80 22.01 19.95 -22.35
N TYR A 81 22.48 19.63 -23.55
CA TYR A 81 21.61 19.27 -24.66
C TYR A 81 20.78 18.00 -24.34
N THR A 82 21.44 16.96 -23.85
CA THR A 82 20.77 15.69 -23.51
C THR A 82 19.76 15.88 -22.38
N ALA A 83 20.06 16.72 -21.38
CA ALA A 83 19.15 17.00 -20.28
C ALA A 83 17.80 17.56 -20.75
N LEU A 84 17.79 18.46 -21.73
CA LEU A 84 16.54 19.03 -22.24
C LEU A 84 15.68 17.97 -22.96
N ILE A 85 16.28 17.16 -23.83
CA ILE A 85 15.55 16.14 -24.57
C ILE A 85 15.12 14.95 -23.69
N THR A 86 15.80 14.72 -22.55
CA THR A 86 15.41 13.70 -21.58
C THR A 86 14.38 14.22 -20.59
N PHE A 87 14.64 15.33 -19.90
CA PHE A 87 13.77 15.78 -18.82
C PHE A 87 12.42 16.28 -19.28
N ILE A 88 12.33 16.95 -20.44
CA ILE A 88 11.03 17.46 -20.92
C ILE A 88 10.02 16.31 -21.09
N PRO A 89 10.28 15.26 -21.89
CA PRO A 89 9.30 14.19 -22.06
C PRO A 89 9.12 13.35 -20.79
N TRP A 90 10.18 13.08 -20.02
CA TRP A 90 10.04 12.31 -18.77
C TRP A 90 9.24 13.07 -17.71
N ILE A 91 9.52 14.34 -17.46
CA ILE A 91 8.77 15.12 -16.47
C ILE A 91 7.33 15.32 -16.92
N LEU A 92 7.11 15.72 -18.18
CA LEU A 92 5.76 15.98 -18.65
C LEU A 92 4.94 14.69 -18.74
N ILE A 93 5.41 13.66 -19.45
CA ILE A 93 4.59 12.48 -19.70
C ILE A 93 4.56 11.57 -18.46
N PHE A 94 5.72 11.20 -17.91
CA PHE A 94 5.75 10.28 -16.77
C PHE A 94 5.22 10.95 -15.50
N GLY A 95 5.57 12.22 -15.27
CA GLY A 95 5.04 12.99 -14.14
C GLY A 95 3.52 13.16 -14.21
N ILE A 96 2.93 13.46 -15.38
CA ILE A 96 1.47 13.54 -15.54
C ILE A 96 0.82 12.17 -15.27
N VAL A 97 1.40 11.07 -15.76
CA VAL A 97 0.87 9.73 -15.47
C VAL A 97 0.88 9.45 -13.96
N ILE A 98 1.96 9.78 -13.26
CA ILE A 98 2.03 9.64 -11.79
C ILE A 98 0.93 10.46 -11.11
N ILE A 99 0.78 11.74 -11.45
CA ILE A 99 -0.25 12.63 -10.87
C ILE A 99 -1.65 12.09 -11.14
N LEU A 100 -1.89 11.57 -12.34
CA LEU A 100 -3.16 10.98 -12.74
C LEU A 100 -3.49 9.74 -11.90
N LEU A 101 -2.52 8.85 -11.67
CA LEU A 101 -2.74 7.64 -10.86
C LEU A 101 -2.93 7.93 -9.36
N ILE A 102 -2.36 9.03 -8.86
CA ILE A 102 -2.60 9.51 -7.49
C ILE A 102 -4.00 10.14 -7.37
N SER A 103 -4.35 11.01 -8.32
CA SER A 103 -5.62 11.76 -8.28
C SER A 103 -6.83 10.88 -8.60
N PHE A 104 -6.64 9.88 -9.45
CA PHE A 104 -7.70 8.97 -9.91
C PHE A 104 -7.27 7.51 -9.72
N PRO A 105 -7.43 6.95 -8.51
CA PRO A 105 -6.99 5.59 -8.19
C PRO A 105 -7.62 4.53 -9.10
N ASN A 106 -8.85 4.76 -9.57
CA ASN A 106 -9.57 3.86 -10.47
C ASN A 106 -8.89 3.65 -11.84
N PHE A 107 -7.95 4.51 -12.26
CA PHE A 107 -7.20 4.27 -13.50
C PHE A 107 -6.28 3.05 -13.40
N LYS A 108 -5.86 2.66 -12.20
CA LYS A 108 -5.06 1.44 -11.99
C LYS A 108 -5.85 0.18 -12.35
N ASN A 109 -7.18 0.23 -12.24
CA ASN A 109 -8.10 -0.87 -12.53
C ASN A 109 -7.99 -1.39 -13.96
N ALA A 110 -7.64 -0.52 -14.92
CA ALA A 110 -7.42 -0.91 -16.31
C ALA A 110 -6.42 -2.07 -16.47
N PHE A 111 -5.42 -2.15 -15.60
CA PHE A 111 -4.43 -3.23 -15.59
C PHE A 111 -4.56 -4.13 -14.35
N SER A 112 -4.96 -3.60 -13.18
CA SER A 112 -5.07 -4.43 -11.98
C SER A 112 -6.17 -5.46 -12.06
N ASP A 113 -7.25 -5.22 -12.81
CA ASP A 113 -8.38 -6.16 -12.88
C ASP A 113 -8.13 -7.31 -13.87
N VAL A 114 -7.13 -7.14 -14.73
CA VAL A 114 -6.70 -8.14 -15.71
C VAL A 114 -5.39 -8.79 -15.27
N VAL A 115 -4.29 -8.02 -15.32
CA VAL A 115 -2.94 -8.51 -15.02
C VAL A 115 -2.75 -8.69 -13.52
N GLY A 116 -3.20 -7.71 -12.72
CA GLY A 116 -3.15 -7.81 -11.27
C GLY A 116 -3.97 -9.00 -10.77
N TYR A 117 -5.21 -9.12 -11.21
CA TYR A 117 -6.11 -10.22 -10.84
C TYR A 117 -5.48 -11.58 -11.11
N TYR A 118 -4.94 -11.77 -12.32
CA TYR A 118 -4.26 -13.01 -12.67
C TYR A 118 -3.15 -13.36 -11.67
N SER A 119 -2.39 -12.35 -11.22
CA SER A 119 -1.27 -12.54 -10.28
C SER A 119 -1.68 -12.90 -8.85
N VAL A 120 -2.92 -12.61 -8.43
CA VAL A 120 -3.40 -12.83 -7.05
C VAL A 120 -4.52 -13.84 -6.91
N SER A 121 -5.21 -14.17 -8.00
CA SER A 121 -6.47 -14.92 -8.03
C SER A 121 -6.42 -16.22 -7.22
N THR A 122 -5.40 -17.06 -7.43
CA THR A 122 -5.25 -18.33 -6.71
C THR A 122 -5.17 -18.14 -5.20
N LYS A 123 -4.31 -17.23 -4.73
CA LYS A 123 -4.12 -17.00 -3.29
C LYS A 123 -5.35 -16.36 -2.66
N ALA A 124 -5.97 -15.41 -3.36
CA ALA A 124 -7.18 -14.75 -2.89
C ALA A 124 -8.35 -15.74 -2.80
N ASN A 125 -8.50 -16.63 -3.78
CA ASN A 125 -9.48 -17.70 -3.72
C ASN A 125 -9.26 -18.62 -2.52
N ILE A 126 -8.03 -19.04 -2.23
CA ILE A 126 -7.73 -19.88 -1.04
C ILE A 126 -8.17 -19.18 0.25
N ILE A 127 -7.84 -17.89 0.40
CA ILE A 127 -8.24 -17.10 1.58
C ILE A 127 -9.76 -17.00 1.68
N LEU A 128 -10.44 -16.68 0.58
CA LEU A 128 -11.89 -16.57 0.55
C LEU A 128 -12.57 -17.91 0.86
N LEU A 129 -12.08 -19.02 0.32
CA LEU A 129 -12.55 -20.38 0.64
C LEU A 129 -12.36 -20.72 2.13
N GLU A 130 -11.25 -20.27 2.72
CA GLU A 130 -10.98 -20.49 4.13
C GLU A 130 -11.84 -19.60 5.05
N LEU A 131 -12.18 -18.41 4.59
CA LEU A 131 -12.94 -17.39 5.32
C LEU A 131 -14.46 -17.62 5.25
N LEU A 132 -14.96 -17.94 4.07
CA LEU A 132 -16.39 -18.01 3.76
C LEU A 132 -17.00 -19.35 4.17
N ASN A 133 -18.26 -19.30 4.57
CA ASN A 133 -19.04 -20.50 4.80
C ASN A 133 -19.65 -20.98 3.47
N HIS A 134 -18.99 -21.94 2.80
CA HIS A 134 -19.51 -22.53 1.56
C HIS A 134 -20.84 -23.34 1.73
N SER A 135 -21.43 -23.39 2.93
CA SER A 135 -22.56 -24.28 3.23
C SER A 135 -23.96 -23.75 2.87
N ASN A 136 -24.13 -22.49 2.46
CA ASN A 136 -25.48 -21.98 2.14
C ASN A 136 -26.09 -22.57 0.85
N LYS A 137 -25.35 -23.41 0.11
CA LYS A 137 -25.90 -24.19 -1.02
C LYS A 137 -26.15 -25.67 -0.73
N ILE A 138 -25.94 -26.16 0.50
CA ILE A 138 -26.20 -27.58 0.83
C ILE A 138 -27.27 -27.76 1.92
N GLN A 139 -27.49 -26.78 2.79
CA GLN A 139 -28.56 -26.90 3.81
C GLN A 139 -29.98 -26.61 3.27
N GLY A 140 -30.11 -25.97 2.10
CA GLY A 140 -31.42 -25.68 1.49
C GLY A 140 -32.16 -26.88 0.89
N GLU A 141 -31.51 -28.04 0.74
CA GLU A 141 -32.15 -29.26 0.19
C GLU A 141 -32.31 -30.40 1.21
N THR A 142 -31.85 -30.25 2.45
CA THR A 142 -31.91 -31.34 3.45
C THR A 142 -32.89 -31.10 4.60
N GLU A 143 -33.43 -29.88 4.77
CA GLU A 143 -34.43 -29.61 5.83
C GLU A 143 -35.88 -29.79 5.40
N THR A 144 -36.16 -30.17 4.14
CA THR A 144 -37.50 -30.56 3.68
C THR A 144 -37.83 -32.04 3.89
N ILE A 145 -36.91 -32.83 4.46
CA ILE A 145 -37.17 -34.23 4.82
C ILE A 145 -36.71 -34.44 6.25
N VAL A 146 -37.62 -34.22 7.20
CA VAL A 146 -37.72 -34.81 8.55
C VAL A 146 -38.40 -33.76 9.41
N ASN A 147 -39.73 -33.84 9.46
CA ASN A 147 -40.56 -33.77 10.67
C ASN A 147 -42.03 -33.59 10.27
N GLU A 148 -42.58 -34.57 9.55
CA GLU A 148 -44.00 -34.87 9.71
C GLU A 148 -44.15 -35.86 10.86
N ASN A 149 -45.05 -35.51 11.78
CA ASN A 149 -45.68 -36.34 12.81
C ASN A 149 -44.94 -36.48 14.16
N MET A 150 -45.43 -35.76 15.17
CA MET A 150 -46.04 -36.40 16.34
C MET A 150 -47.04 -35.46 17.04
N ASP A 151 -48.18 -36.04 17.36
CA ASP A 151 -49.40 -35.50 17.96
C ASP A 151 -49.25 -35.33 19.49
N GLY A 152 -49.89 -34.30 20.08
CA GLY A 152 -50.19 -34.26 21.53
C GLY A 152 -49.94 -32.91 22.26
N PRO A 153 -50.89 -32.40 23.07
CA PRO A 153 -51.09 -30.95 23.24
C PRO A 153 -50.55 -30.40 24.58
N SER A 154 -50.28 -29.08 24.65
CA SER A 154 -50.84 -28.18 25.68
C SER A 154 -50.33 -26.72 25.57
N THR A 155 -51.30 -25.85 25.30
CA THR A 155 -51.52 -24.50 25.89
C THR A 155 -50.42 -23.42 25.81
N ILE A 156 -50.67 -22.41 24.97
CA ILE A 156 -50.31 -21.00 25.19
C ILE A 156 -51.64 -20.22 25.39
N PRO A 157 -51.68 -19.16 26.20
CA PRO A 157 -51.69 -17.85 25.54
C PRO A 157 -50.93 -16.77 26.32
N SER A 158 -49.99 -16.11 25.65
CA SER A 158 -49.79 -14.66 25.81
C SER A 158 -49.35 -14.05 24.49
N THR A 159 -50.03 -12.96 24.17
CA THR A 159 -49.96 -12.10 22.99
C THR A 159 -48.62 -11.36 22.88
N ASP A 160 -47.94 -11.48 21.75
CA ASP A 160 -47.32 -10.34 21.04
C ASP A 160 -46.97 -10.71 19.58
N THR A 161 -48.01 -10.89 18.78
CA THR A 161 -47.96 -11.38 17.39
C THR A 161 -47.25 -10.42 16.41
N ASN A 162 -46.90 -9.21 16.86
CA ASN A 162 -46.26 -8.19 16.02
C ASN A 162 -44.72 -8.21 16.11
N VAL A 163 -44.16 -8.56 17.27
CA VAL A 163 -42.69 -8.64 17.46
C VAL A 163 -42.12 -9.88 16.77
N GLU A 164 -42.83 -11.01 16.83
CA GLU A 164 -42.42 -12.23 16.14
C GLU A 164 -42.49 -12.10 14.61
N LYS A 165 -43.49 -11.37 14.08
CA LYS A 165 -43.58 -11.06 12.65
C LYS A 165 -42.51 -10.08 12.18
N LEU A 166 -42.16 -9.08 12.98
CA LEU A 166 -41.04 -8.16 12.68
C LEU A 166 -39.70 -8.89 12.67
N ASN A 167 -39.42 -9.72 13.69
CA ASN A 167 -38.20 -10.52 13.74
C ASN A 167 -38.15 -11.55 12.60
N LYS A 168 -39.28 -12.16 12.24
CA LYS A 168 -39.36 -13.10 11.11
C LYS A 168 -39.15 -12.39 9.77
N LEU A 169 -39.74 -11.22 9.58
CA LEU A 169 -39.55 -10.40 8.39
C LEU A 169 -38.11 -9.88 8.29
N GLU A 170 -37.51 -9.46 9.39
CA GLU A 170 -36.10 -9.04 9.45
C GLU A 170 -35.16 -10.21 9.16
N ASN A 171 -35.43 -11.39 9.71
CA ASN A 171 -34.68 -12.61 9.39
C ASN A 171 -34.88 -13.07 7.93
N GLU A 172 -36.08 -12.90 7.35
CA GLU A 172 -36.36 -13.22 5.94
C GLU A 172 -35.65 -12.22 5.01
N ILE A 173 -35.67 -10.92 5.31
CA ILE A 173 -34.93 -9.88 4.58
C ILE A 173 -33.42 -10.08 4.71
N GLN A 174 -32.94 -10.45 5.90
CA GLN A 174 -31.54 -10.76 6.15
C GLN A 174 -31.11 -12.03 5.40
N LYS A 175 -31.97 -13.05 5.32
CA LYS A 175 -31.71 -14.29 4.59
C LYS A 175 -31.73 -14.07 3.07
N GLU A 176 -32.70 -13.33 2.54
CA GLU A 176 -32.80 -13.02 1.11
C GLU A 176 -31.62 -12.16 0.63
N SER A 177 -31.24 -11.14 1.41
CA SER A 177 -30.02 -10.36 1.13
C SER A 177 -28.77 -11.23 1.25
N THR A 178 -28.68 -12.13 2.22
CA THR A 178 -27.57 -13.08 2.35
C THR A 178 -27.51 -14.07 1.18
N ASP A 179 -28.64 -14.49 0.63
CA ASP A 179 -28.71 -15.42 -0.50
C ASP A 179 -28.33 -14.74 -1.83
N LEU A 180 -28.80 -13.50 -2.05
CA LEU A 180 -28.36 -12.65 -3.17
C LEU A 180 -26.87 -12.31 -3.08
N ILE A 181 -26.39 -12.00 -1.88
CA ILE A 181 -24.97 -11.80 -1.61
C ILE A 181 -24.22 -13.14 -1.82
N ALA A 182 -24.70 -14.28 -1.34
CA ALA A 182 -24.07 -15.57 -1.60
C ALA A 182 -24.03 -15.92 -3.11
N GLU A 183 -25.01 -15.49 -3.90
CA GLU A 183 -25.03 -15.61 -5.36
C GLU A 183 -24.02 -14.66 -6.03
N ILE A 184 -23.90 -13.41 -5.58
CA ILE A 184 -22.87 -12.46 -6.05
C ILE A 184 -21.46 -12.97 -5.69
N PHE A 185 -21.32 -13.55 -4.50
CA PHE A 185 -20.05 -14.06 -3.95
C PHE A 185 -19.77 -15.51 -4.38
N SER A 186 -20.71 -16.16 -5.07
CA SER A 186 -20.47 -17.46 -5.73
C SER A 186 -19.46 -17.32 -6.86
N ASN A 187 -19.25 -16.11 -7.37
CA ASN A 187 -18.16 -15.78 -8.28
C ASN A 187 -17.04 -15.04 -7.54
N LEU A 188 -16.22 -15.81 -6.81
CA LEU A 188 -15.03 -15.32 -6.10
C LEU A 188 -14.11 -14.46 -6.99
N SER A 189 -14.06 -14.76 -8.29
CA SER A 189 -13.29 -13.99 -9.28
C SER A 189 -13.78 -12.54 -9.41
N LEU A 190 -15.10 -12.34 -9.42
CA LEU A 190 -15.71 -11.01 -9.52
C LEU A 190 -15.47 -10.22 -8.23
N LEU A 191 -15.53 -10.89 -7.09
CA LEU A 191 -15.33 -10.29 -5.78
C LEU A 191 -13.93 -9.70 -5.63
N ILE A 192 -12.90 -10.47 -6.02
CA ILE A 192 -11.51 -10.02 -5.91
C ILE A 192 -11.28 -8.71 -6.68
N ASN A 193 -11.94 -8.51 -7.83
CA ASN A 193 -11.78 -7.29 -8.62
C ASN A 193 -12.52 -6.07 -8.05
N LYS A 194 -13.50 -6.26 -7.14
CA LYS A 194 -14.23 -5.15 -6.52
C LYS A 194 -13.56 -4.58 -5.27
N ILE A 195 -12.76 -5.40 -4.60
CA ILE A 195 -12.04 -4.98 -3.39
C ILE A 195 -10.79 -4.21 -3.81
N THR A 196 -10.66 -2.96 -3.40
CA THR A 196 -9.50 -2.07 -3.62
C THR A 196 -8.87 -1.70 -2.29
N PRO A 197 -7.65 -1.15 -2.27
CA PRO A 197 -7.07 -0.67 -1.01
C PRO A 197 -7.98 0.35 -0.30
N VAL A 198 -8.59 1.27 -1.05
CA VAL A 198 -9.39 2.38 -0.49
C VAL A 198 -10.66 1.89 0.21
N ASN A 199 -11.34 0.90 -0.35
CA ASN A 199 -12.61 0.38 0.18
C ASN A 199 -12.44 -0.94 0.95
N PHE A 200 -11.21 -1.32 1.30
CA PHE A 200 -10.91 -2.63 1.87
C PHE A 200 -11.73 -2.92 3.14
N ASN A 201 -11.76 -2.00 4.10
CA ASN A 201 -12.47 -2.18 5.37
C ASN A 201 -13.99 -2.30 5.16
N GLU A 202 -14.58 -1.40 4.37
CA GLU A 202 -16.01 -1.43 4.03
C GLU A 202 -16.42 -2.75 3.35
N TYR A 203 -15.61 -3.21 2.41
CA TYR A 203 -15.84 -4.51 1.75
C TYR A 203 -15.64 -5.69 2.69
N TRP A 204 -14.67 -5.60 3.60
CA TRP A 204 -14.43 -6.64 4.60
C TRP A 204 -15.60 -6.75 5.59
N ASP A 205 -16.19 -5.62 5.96
CA ASP A 205 -17.38 -5.57 6.82
C ASP A 205 -18.60 -6.12 6.10
N THR A 206 -18.76 -5.82 4.81
CA THR A 206 -19.80 -6.40 3.95
C THR A 206 -19.66 -7.92 3.83
N LEU A 207 -18.43 -8.42 3.85
CA LEU A 207 -18.12 -9.86 3.82
C LEU A 207 -18.42 -10.57 5.14
N ARG A 208 -18.40 -9.85 6.27
CA ARG A 208 -18.49 -10.42 7.63
C ARG A 208 -19.68 -11.36 7.83
N PRO A 209 -20.91 -11.06 7.37
CA PRO A 209 -22.07 -11.94 7.55
C PRO A 209 -21.97 -13.28 6.79
N LEU A 210 -21.13 -13.35 5.74
CA LEU A 210 -20.93 -14.56 4.92
C LEU A 210 -19.78 -15.45 5.41
N MET A 211 -18.99 -14.94 6.35
CA MET A 211 -17.85 -15.67 6.89
C MET A 211 -18.33 -16.85 7.75
N LYS A 212 -17.43 -17.79 8.03
CA LYS A 212 -17.71 -18.88 8.97
C LYS A 212 -18.21 -18.33 10.32
N PRO A 213 -19.11 -19.04 11.04
CA PRO A 213 -19.74 -18.54 12.27
C PRO A 213 -18.73 -18.03 13.32
N GLN A 214 -17.59 -18.70 13.46
CA GLN A 214 -16.49 -18.31 14.35
C GLN A 214 -15.85 -16.94 14.05
N TYR A 215 -16.03 -16.42 12.84
CA TYR A 215 -15.57 -15.08 12.42
C TYR A 215 -16.72 -14.08 12.37
N ALA A 216 -17.90 -14.52 11.91
CA ALA A 216 -19.09 -13.68 11.80
C ALA A 216 -19.64 -13.25 13.18
N SER A 217 -19.44 -14.08 14.21
CA SER A 217 -19.89 -13.80 15.59
C SER A 217 -18.96 -12.87 16.38
N LEU A 218 -17.85 -12.40 15.78
CA LEU A 218 -16.95 -11.45 16.42
C LEU A 218 -17.68 -10.12 16.64
N ASN A 219 -17.63 -9.61 17.87
CA ASN A 219 -18.16 -8.29 18.16
C ASN A 219 -17.24 -7.18 17.61
N ASP A 220 -17.78 -5.96 17.51
CA ASP A 220 -17.06 -4.82 16.91
C ASP A 220 -15.76 -4.48 17.65
N GLU A 221 -15.70 -4.72 18.96
CA GLU A 221 -14.50 -4.47 19.74
C GLU A 221 -13.40 -5.50 19.43
N GLN A 222 -13.77 -6.76 19.26
CA GLN A 222 -12.86 -7.85 18.86
C GLN A 222 -12.31 -7.65 17.45
N ASP A 223 -13.16 -7.32 16.47
CA ASP A 223 -12.71 -7.04 15.10
C ASP A 223 -11.86 -5.77 15.04
N LYS A 224 -12.27 -4.70 15.73
CA LYS A 224 -11.52 -3.43 15.78
C LYS A 224 -10.08 -3.60 16.25
N TYR A 225 -9.84 -4.48 17.23
CA TYR A 225 -8.50 -4.67 17.81
C TYR A 225 -7.79 -5.94 17.33
N CYS A 226 -8.37 -6.71 16.40
CA CYS A 226 -7.76 -7.96 15.93
C CYS A 226 -6.39 -7.75 15.28
N TYR A 227 -6.11 -6.54 14.75
CA TYR A 227 -4.82 -6.19 14.17
C TYR A 227 -3.65 -6.34 15.14
N GLN A 228 -3.90 -6.20 16.45
CA GLN A 228 -2.87 -6.34 17.49
C GLN A 228 -2.34 -7.78 17.62
N LEU A 229 -3.05 -8.75 17.05
CA LEU A 229 -2.70 -10.18 17.09
C LEU A 229 -1.94 -10.65 15.86
N ALA A 230 -1.79 -9.82 14.82
CA ALA A 230 -1.23 -10.24 13.54
C ALA A 230 0.24 -10.72 13.65
N ASP A 231 1.01 -10.11 14.55
CA ASP A 231 2.45 -10.37 14.73
C ASP A 231 2.78 -11.25 15.95
N ILE A 232 1.76 -11.71 16.69
CA ILE A 232 1.95 -12.52 17.89
C ILE A 232 1.97 -13.99 17.48
N SER A 233 3.05 -14.71 17.79
CA SER A 233 3.23 -16.12 17.39
C SER A 233 2.45 -17.12 18.24
N ASN A 234 2.35 -16.89 19.55
CA ASN A 234 1.67 -17.80 20.46
C ASN A 234 1.06 -17.07 21.67
N PHE A 235 0.18 -17.75 22.38
CA PHE A 235 -0.55 -17.20 23.52
C PHE A 235 0.37 -16.82 24.70
N ALA A 236 1.49 -17.52 24.89
CA ALA A 236 2.45 -17.22 25.95
C ALA A 236 3.20 -15.89 25.71
N ASP A 237 3.62 -15.61 24.48
CA ASP A 237 4.26 -14.34 24.08
C ASP A 237 3.33 -13.15 24.35
N TYR A 238 2.05 -13.35 24.07
CA TYR A 238 0.99 -12.40 24.40
C TYR A 238 0.84 -12.18 25.91
N LEU A 239 0.80 -13.26 26.70
CA LEU A 239 0.71 -13.17 28.16
C LEU A 239 1.93 -12.44 28.74
N ASN A 240 3.12 -12.65 28.19
CA ASN A 240 4.35 -11.98 28.60
C ASN A 240 4.35 -10.48 28.26
N GLN A 241 3.81 -10.08 27.10
CA GLN A 241 3.66 -8.67 26.73
C GLN A 241 2.58 -7.94 27.56
N SER A 242 1.52 -8.66 27.95
CA SER A 242 0.42 -8.10 28.76
C SER A 242 0.72 -8.09 30.27
N SER A 243 1.58 -8.98 30.77
CA SER A 243 1.97 -9.07 32.19
C SER A 243 3.07 -8.08 32.61
N GLY A 244 3.71 -7.39 31.67
CA GLY A 244 4.63 -6.29 31.95
C GLY A 244 3.95 -5.02 32.46
N SER A 245 3.54 -5.00 33.74
CA SER A 245 3.63 -3.87 34.69
C SER A 245 2.74 -4.12 35.93
N THR A 246 3.32 -4.68 36.99
CA THR A 246 2.98 -4.31 38.38
C THR A 246 4.14 -4.63 39.32
N THR A 247 5.26 -3.91 39.19
CA THR A 247 6.20 -3.79 40.31
C THR A 247 6.92 -2.46 40.19
N GLY A 248 6.73 -1.62 41.22
CA GLY A 248 7.44 -0.36 41.35
C GLY A 248 8.94 -0.57 41.29
N SER A 249 9.61 0.27 40.52
CA SER A 249 11.03 0.52 40.65
C SER A 249 11.20 2.02 40.51
N ASN A 250 11.46 2.66 41.65
CA ASN A 250 11.95 4.02 41.71
C ASN A 250 13.16 4.14 40.78
N ILE A 251 13.03 4.95 39.73
CA ILE A 251 14.18 5.56 39.08
C ILE A 251 13.96 7.06 39.25
N ASN A 252 14.77 7.64 40.14
CA ASN A 252 14.92 9.08 40.29
C ASN A 252 15.21 9.69 38.92
N VAL A 253 14.35 10.58 38.47
CA VAL A 253 14.67 11.50 37.38
C VAL A 253 15.22 12.76 38.04
N GLU A 254 16.51 13.01 37.86
CA GLU A 254 17.11 14.31 38.13
C GLU A 254 16.39 15.39 37.31
N GLU A 255 15.99 16.44 38.02
CA GLU A 255 15.37 17.65 37.55
C GLU A 255 16.36 18.47 36.70
N PRO A 256 16.05 18.84 35.44
CA PRO A 256 16.81 19.87 34.74
C PRO A 256 16.34 21.25 35.20
N SER A 257 17.24 21.95 35.86
CA SER A 257 17.20 23.35 36.27
C SER A 257 16.59 24.30 35.23
N ALA A 258 15.71 25.19 35.71
CA ALA A 258 15.04 26.27 34.99
C ALA A 258 16.00 27.27 34.29
N PRO A 259 15.60 27.88 33.16
CA PRO A 259 16.15 29.15 32.70
C PRO A 259 15.35 30.36 33.25
N PRO A 260 15.99 31.52 33.46
CA PRO A 260 15.43 32.61 34.24
C PRO A 260 14.53 33.58 33.44
N SER A 261 13.44 33.98 34.10
CA SER A 261 12.76 35.30 34.12
C SER A 261 12.62 36.13 32.83
N ALA A 262 11.36 36.40 32.47
CA ALA A 262 10.91 37.50 31.63
C ALA A 262 10.85 38.86 32.39
N PRO A 263 10.82 40.00 31.68
CA PRO A 263 10.16 41.23 32.12
C PRO A 263 8.92 41.60 31.26
N PRO A 264 8.08 42.57 31.69
CA PRO A 264 6.62 42.45 31.59
C PRO A 264 5.91 43.40 30.60
N ASP A 265 4.62 43.06 30.39
CA ASP A 265 3.44 43.86 30.02
C ASP A 265 3.38 44.61 28.68
N TYR A 266 2.30 44.38 27.91
CA TYR A 266 1.35 45.44 27.51
C TYR A 266 -0.03 44.86 27.11
N LEU A 267 -1.03 45.61 27.58
CA LEU A 267 -2.49 45.50 27.60
C LEU A 267 -3.24 45.08 26.31
N ALA A 268 -4.38 44.40 26.53
CA ALA A 268 -5.44 44.08 25.55
C ALA A 268 -6.26 45.31 25.09
N PRO A 269 -7.12 45.16 24.06
CA PRO A 269 -8.55 45.15 24.37
C PRO A 269 -9.39 44.07 23.65
N THR A 270 -10.48 43.73 24.34
CA THR A 270 -11.57 42.77 24.11
C THR A 270 -12.53 43.14 22.96
N ILE A 271 -13.17 42.13 22.31
CA ILE A 271 -14.59 42.05 21.82
C ILE A 271 -14.80 40.66 21.08
N PRO A 272 -16.02 40.07 21.04
CA PRO A 272 -16.27 38.71 21.55
C PRO A 272 -16.53 37.58 20.53
N SER A 273 -16.25 36.35 21.00
CA SER A 273 -16.95 35.07 20.83
C SER A 273 -17.72 34.75 19.53
N LYS A 274 -17.19 33.77 18.79
CA LYS A 274 -17.98 32.74 18.10
C LYS A 274 -17.28 31.38 18.27
N ASN A 275 -17.94 30.47 18.97
CA ASN A 275 -17.44 29.16 19.35
C ASN A 275 -17.02 28.31 18.13
N SER A 276 -15.75 27.94 18.11
CA SER A 276 -15.16 26.89 17.28
C SER A 276 -14.20 26.13 18.20
N PRO A 277 -14.28 24.79 18.35
CA PRO A 277 -13.25 24.06 19.07
C PRO A 277 -12.05 23.88 18.15
N THR A 278 -11.02 24.71 18.36
CA THR A 278 -9.65 24.52 17.87
C THR A 278 -8.98 23.29 18.52
N PRO A 279 -7.88 22.79 17.93
CA PRO A 279 -7.61 21.38 17.72
C PRO A 279 -6.94 20.72 18.94
N ALA A 280 -7.34 19.49 19.23
CA ALA A 280 -6.64 18.65 20.18
C ALA A 280 -5.20 18.41 19.70
N GLU A 281 -4.30 18.82 20.57
CA GLU A 281 -2.85 18.77 20.51
C GLU A 281 -2.33 17.37 20.17
N VAL A 282 -1.37 17.34 19.25
CA VAL A 282 -0.68 16.18 18.70
C VAL A 282 -0.09 15.32 19.83
N LEU A 283 -0.66 14.14 20.06
CA LEU A 283 -0.08 13.15 20.96
C LEU A 283 0.94 12.29 20.21
N SER A 284 2.20 12.41 20.62
CA SER A 284 3.36 11.67 20.10
C SER A 284 3.29 10.16 20.41
N PRO A 285 4.13 9.31 19.77
CA PRO A 285 3.98 7.84 19.76
C PRO A 285 4.11 7.14 21.12
N VAL A 286 4.53 7.86 22.17
CA VAL A 286 4.84 7.30 23.50
C VAL A 286 3.60 7.24 24.40
N THR A 287 2.57 8.05 24.14
CA THR A 287 1.40 8.16 25.04
C THR A 287 0.30 7.13 24.75
N MET A 288 0.43 6.35 23.67
CA MET A 288 -0.53 5.29 23.30
C MET A 288 -0.37 3.99 24.11
N ILE A 289 0.68 3.84 24.92
CA ILE A 289 0.96 2.59 25.65
C ILE A 289 -0.11 2.32 26.74
N GLY A 290 -0.70 3.38 27.32
CA GLY A 290 -1.71 3.25 28.39
C GLY A 290 -3.11 2.86 27.89
N GLY A 291 -3.53 3.40 26.73
CA GLY A 291 -4.81 3.05 26.10
C GLY A 291 -4.78 1.66 25.46
N THR A 292 -3.68 1.31 24.79
CA THR A 292 -3.48 0.04 24.07
C THR A 292 -3.54 -1.17 25.02
N LYS A 293 -2.94 -1.08 26.21
CA LYS A 293 -3.05 -2.12 27.25
C LYS A 293 -4.45 -2.24 27.85
N LYS A 294 -5.21 -1.14 27.91
CA LYS A 294 -6.57 -1.11 28.48
C LYS A 294 -7.57 -1.87 27.63
N TYR A 295 -7.53 -1.71 26.31
CA TYR A 295 -8.46 -2.42 25.38
C TYR A 295 -8.12 -3.90 25.24
N LEU A 296 -6.83 -4.25 25.18
CA LEU A 296 -6.37 -5.62 25.14
C LEU A 296 -6.70 -6.37 26.45
N LYS A 297 -6.50 -5.69 27.59
CA LYS A 297 -6.93 -6.18 28.92
C LYS A 297 -8.45 -6.25 29.04
N ALA A 298 -9.21 -5.28 28.52
CA ALA A 298 -10.68 -5.28 28.55
C ALA A 298 -11.28 -6.39 27.67
N CYS A 299 -10.73 -6.62 26.48
CA CYS A 299 -11.10 -7.73 25.60
C CYS A 299 -10.95 -9.07 26.34
N MET A 300 -9.85 -9.27 27.07
CA MET A 300 -9.67 -10.47 27.89
C MET A 300 -10.43 -10.46 29.22
N GLN A 301 -10.62 -9.33 29.89
CA GLN A 301 -11.42 -9.25 31.13
C GLN A 301 -12.88 -9.63 30.86
N LYS A 302 -13.39 -9.33 29.67
CA LYS A 302 -14.73 -9.68 29.19
C LYS A 302 -14.81 -11.11 28.62
N MET A 303 -13.68 -11.69 28.20
CA MET A 303 -13.59 -13.09 27.74
C MET A 303 -13.26 -14.10 28.86
N MET A 304 -12.57 -13.67 29.93
CA MET A 304 -12.29 -14.47 31.13
C MET A 304 -13.29 -14.20 32.27
N GLY A 305 -13.94 -13.04 32.26
CA GLY A 305 -14.98 -12.66 33.22
C GLY A 305 -16.35 -12.81 32.59
N GLY A 306 -17.09 -13.83 33.05
CA GLY A 306 -18.54 -13.73 33.07
C GLY A 306 -18.93 -12.38 33.68
N GLY A 307 -19.98 -11.78 33.12
CA GLY A 307 -20.50 -10.52 33.63
C GLY A 307 -20.71 -10.59 35.14
N ASP A 308 -20.54 -9.45 35.80
CA ASP A 308 -21.15 -9.23 37.11
C ASP A 308 -22.63 -9.61 37.00
N ASN A 309 -22.98 -10.82 37.44
CA ASN A 309 -24.28 -11.27 37.94
C ASN A 309 -24.17 -12.76 38.27
N ASP A 310 -24.32 -13.07 39.56
CA ASP A 310 -24.41 -14.40 40.14
C ASP A 310 -25.39 -15.30 39.37
N SER A 311 -24.87 -16.26 38.60
CA SER A 311 -25.35 -17.65 38.48
C SER A 311 -24.62 -18.37 37.34
N GLN A 312 -23.80 -19.37 37.70
CA GLN A 312 -23.15 -20.29 36.77
C GLN A 312 -24.16 -20.95 35.82
N PRO A 313 -23.73 -21.25 34.57
CA PRO A 313 -23.16 -22.57 34.36
C PRO A 313 -21.70 -22.49 33.91
N ASN A 314 -20.89 -23.42 34.43
CA ASN A 314 -19.54 -23.69 33.96
C ASN A 314 -19.52 -23.90 32.44
N LEU A 315 -18.99 -22.93 31.70
CA LEU A 315 -18.29 -23.22 30.46
C LEU A 315 -16.91 -22.57 30.59
N LYS A 316 -15.90 -23.40 30.86
CA LYS A 316 -14.49 -23.03 30.69
C LYS A 316 -14.33 -22.63 29.23
N ILE A 317 -14.42 -21.33 28.95
CA ILE A 317 -13.96 -20.80 27.69
C ILE A 317 -12.44 -20.79 27.79
N ASP A 318 -11.82 -21.71 27.07
CA ASP A 318 -10.38 -21.74 26.92
C ASP A 318 -9.95 -20.46 26.18
N GLY A 319 -9.37 -19.51 26.91
CA GLY A 319 -8.88 -18.25 26.34
C GLY A 319 -7.86 -18.48 25.22
N GLU A 320 -7.21 -19.65 25.19
CA GLU A 320 -6.31 -20.06 24.12
C GLU A 320 -7.07 -20.40 22.83
N ALA A 321 -8.22 -21.07 22.92
CA ALA A 321 -9.05 -21.37 21.75
C ALA A 321 -9.64 -20.10 21.11
N GLN A 322 -10.09 -19.15 21.92
CA GLN A 322 -10.56 -17.85 21.41
C GLN A 322 -9.41 -17.01 20.82
N PHE A 323 -8.23 -17.02 21.45
CA PHE A 323 -7.04 -16.36 20.92
C PHE A 323 -6.67 -16.92 19.54
N GLN A 324 -6.68 -18.25 19.37
CA GLN A 324 -6.39 -18.89 18.08
C GLN A 324 -7.37 -18.47 16.97
N VAL A 325 -8.66 -18.35 17.29
CA VAL A 325 -9.68 -17.88 16.33
C VAL A 325 -9.40 -16.43 15.90
N LEU A 326 -9.14 -15.54 16.85
CA LEU A 326 -8.86 -14.12 16.58
C LEU A 326 -7.54 -13.92 15.81
N GLN A 327 -6.50 -14.65 16.18
CA GLN A 327 -5.20 -14.64 15.49
C GLN A 327 -5.38 -15.11 14.04
N LYS A 328 -6.10 -16.21 13.81
CA LYS A 328 -6.38 -16.72 12.47
C LYS A 328 -7.20 -15.74 11.64
N TYR A 329 -8.23 -15.13 12.22
CA TYR A 329 -9.02 -14.10 11.57
C TYR A 329 -8.16 -12.89 11.13
N SER A 330 -7.34 -12.37 12.05
CA SER A 330 -6.42 -11.27 11.78
C SER A 330 -5.42 -11.61 10.67
N ASN A 331 -4.88 -12.83 10.70
CA ASN A 331 -3.95 -13.31 9.68
C ASN A 331 -4.61 -13.38 8.29
N LEU A 332 -5.84 -13.91 8.19
CA LEU A 332 -6.59 -13.93 6.92
C LEU A 332 -6.89 -12.52 6.40
N LYS A 333 -7.29 -11.59 7.27
CA LYS A 333 -7.53 -10.18 6.93
C LYS A 333 -6.27 -9.51 6.40
N GLN A 334 -5.12 -9.69 7.07
CA GLN A 334 -3.82 -9.16 6.64
C GLN A 334 -3.37 -9.78 5.31
N GLN A 335 -3.53 -11.09 5.12
CA GLN A 335 -3.19 -11.75 3.86
C GLN A 335 -4.05 -11.21 2.71
N MET A 336 -5.35 -11.00 2.92
CA MET A 336 -6.22 -10.42 1.91
C MET A 336 -5.82 -8.99 1.57
N LEU A 337 -5.56 -8.15 2.59
CA LEU A 337 -5.08 -6.78 2.40
C LEU A 337 -3.80 -6.75 1.55
N ASN A 338 -2.83 -7.61 1.85
CA ASN A 338 -1.58 -7.71 1.11
C ASN A 338 -1.81 -8.09 -0.36
N LEU A 339 -2.74 -9.00 -0.65
CA LEU A 339 -3.08 -9.37 -2.03
C LEU A 339 -3.77 -8.22 -2.77
N VAL A 340 -4.70 -7.52 -2.13
CA VAL A 340 -5.41 -6.38 -2.72
C VAL A 340 -4.41 -5.26 -3.07
N ILE A 341 -3.50 -4.94 -2.17
CA ILE A 341 -2.45 -3.93 -2.41
C ILE A 341 -1.48 -4.39 -3.49
N TYR A 342 -1.10 -5.67 -3.49
CA TYR A 342 -0.23 -6.21 -4.53
C TYR A 342 -0.89 -6.16 -5.92
N ARG A 343 -2.20 -6.46 -6.00
CA ARG A 343 -3.00 -6.34 -7.23
C ARG A 343 -3.00 -4.90 -7.74
N ASP A 344 -3.29 -3.93 -6.88
CA ASP A 344 -3.27 -2.50 -7.21
C ASP A 344 -1.88 -2.04 -7.67
N SER A 345 -0.84 -2.52 -6.97
CA SER A 345 0.56 -2.22 -7.28
C SER A 345 0.98 -2.75 -8.65
N ILE A 346 0.50 -3.93 -9.06
CA ILE A 346 0.70 -4.44 -10.43
C ILE A 346 0.06 -3.48 -11.44
N GLY A 347 -1.17 -3.00 -11.19
CA GLY A 347 -1.85 -2.06 -12.07
C GLY A 347 -1.05 -0.77 -12.28
N GLU A 348 -0.53 -0.21 -11.19
CA GLU A 348 0.35 0.98 -11.23
C GLU A 348 1.69 0.69 -11.94
N ALA A 349 2.30 -0.47 -11.67
CA ALA A 349 3.55 -0.87 -12.32
C ALA A 349 3.39 -1.00 -13.84
N MET A 350 2.27 -1.55 -14.32
CA MET A 350 1.98 -1.65 -15.75
C MET A 350 1.89 -0.27 -16.40
N TRP A 351 1.22 0.70 -15.77
CA TRP A 351 1.22 2.08 -16.25
C TRP A 351 2.63 2.65 -16.38
N TYR A 352 3.51 2.41 -15.40
CA TYR A 352 4.89 2.88 -15.47
C TYR A 352 5.69 2.19 -16.57
N ILE A 353 5.52 0.88 -16.74
CA ILE A 353 6.19 0.09 -17.79
C ILE A 353 5.79 0.59 -19.18
N TYR A 354 4.49 0.76 -19.45
CA TYR A 354 4.02 1.24 -20.75
C TYR A 354 4.45 2.68 -21.03
N THR A 355 4.41 3.55 -20.01
CA THR A 355 4.87 4.94 -20.15
C THR A 355 6.38 5.00 -20.40
N GLY A 356 7.16 4.20 -19.68
CA GLY A 356 8.61 4.08 -19.89
C GLY A 356 8.97 3.52 -21.26
N LEU A 357 8.19 2.58 -21.78
CA LEU A 357 8.35 2.05 -23.13
C LEU A 357 8.08 3.13 -24.19
N LEU A 358 6.98 3.87 -24.04
CA LEU A 358 6.64 4.99 -24.91
C LEU A 358 7.74 6.05 -24.91
N LEU A 359 8.22 6.44 -23.73
CA LEU A 359 9.30 7.41 -23.56
C LEU A 359 10.63 6.95 -24.16
N SER A 360 10.97 5.68 -23.99
CA SER A 360 12.18 5.10 -24.59
C SER A 360 12.13 5.17 -26.12
N THR A 361 10.96 4.92 -26.72
CA THR A 361 10.75 5.06 -28.17
C THR A 361 10.86 6.52 -28.63
N ILE A 362 10.20 7.45 -27.92
CA ILE A 362 10.26 8.88 -28.23
C ILE A 362 11.69 9.41 -28.14
N LEU A 363 12.46 9.00 -27.13
CA LEU A 363 13.85 9.40 -26.97
C LEU A 363 14.73 8.84 -28.08
N LYS A 364 14.60 7.55 -28.41
CA LYS A 364 15.33 6.93 -29.52
C LYS A 364 15.08 7.69 -30.82
N TYR A 365 13.82 8.02 -31.10
CA TYR A 365 13.44 8.81 -32.27
C TYR A 365 14.07 10.20 -32.27
N ASN A 366 14.01 10.93 -31.15
CA ASN A 366 14.58 12.27 -31.05
C ASN A 366 16.11 12.27 -31.20
N ILE A 367 16.82 11.33 -30.60
CA ILE A 367 18.29 11.24 -30.70
C ILE A 367 18.70 10.91 -32.14
N ASN A 368 18.05 9.94 -32.77
CA ASN A 368 18.38 9.52 -34.13
C ASN A 368 18.10 10.61 -35.17
N ASN A 369 17.00 11.39 -35.00
CA ASN A 369 16.56 12.33 -36.02
C ASN A 369 17.08 13.76 -35.83
N ARG A 370 17.37 14.21 -34.59
CA ARG A 370 17.87 15.58 -34.36
C ARG A 370 19.35 15.74 -34.71
N GLY A 371 20.11 14.64 -34.82
CA GLY A 371 21.55 14.68 -35.05
C GLY A 371 22.33 15.23 -33.86
N CYS A 372 23.65 15.34 -34.03
CA CYS A 372 24.57 15.79 -32.99
C CYS A 372 24.70 17.31 -32.98
N VAL A 373 24.37 17.97 -31.86
CA VAL A 373 24.63 19.40 -31.68
C VAL A 373 26.12 19.58 -31.34
N LYS A 374 26.92 19.99 -32.33
CA LYS A 374 28.34 20.30 -32.11
C LYS A 374 28.44 21.66 -31.39
N SER A 375 29.01 21.66 -30.19
CA SER A 375 29.33 22.92 -29.50
C SER A 375 30.36 23.74 -30.30
N VAL A 376 30.32 25.08 -30.21
CA VAL A 376 31.32 25.95 -30.85
C VAL A 376 32.74 25.58 -30.42
N THR A 377 32.91 25.16 -29.16
CA THR A 377 34.19 24.66 -28.63
C THR A 377 34.60 23.32 -29.23
N GLN A 378 33.68 22.41 -29.55
CA GLN A 378 33.98 21.20 -30.33
C GLN A 378 34.32 21.53 -31.79
N ILE A 379 33.65 22.50 -32.40
CA ILE A 379 33.97 22.95 -33.76
C ILE A 379 35.39 23.52 -33.76
N GLN A 380 35.73 24.36 -32.77
CA GLN A 380 37.06 24.94 -32.61
C GLN A 380 38.13 23.87 -32.33
N SER A 381 37.86 22.91 -31.44
CA SER A 381 38.82 21.84 -31.14
C SER A 381 39.05 20.93 -32.33
N ASN A 382 37.99 20.58 -33.07
CA ASN A 382 38.10 19.76 -34.26
C ASN A 382 38.83 20.49 -35.38
N LEU A 383 38.61 21.80 -35.54
CA LEU A 383 39.33 22.64 -36.49
C LEU A 383 40.82 22.73 -36.14
N ASN A 384 41.15 22.98 -34.88
CA ASN A 384 42.53 23.05 -34.40
C ASN A 384 43.26 21.71 -34.58
N ASN A 385 42.61 20.59 -34.24
CA ASN A 385 43.17 19.26 -34.44
C ASN A 385 43.42 18.98 -35.94
N ALA A 386 42.46 19.30 -36.80
CA ALA A 386 42.61 19.14 -38.24
C ALA A 386 43.77 19.98 -38.80
N LEU A 387 43.92 21.24 -38.36
CA LEU A 387 45.05 22.11 -38.71
C LEU A 387 46.39 21.51 -38.27
N THR A 388 46.48 20.99 -37.03
CA THR A 388 47.73 20.37 -36.54
C THR A 388 48.10 19.10 -37.31
N THR A 389 47.12 18.25 -37.65
CA THR A 389 47.37 17.06 -38.47
C THR A 389 47.83 17.46 -39.87
N GLN A 390 47.20 18.46 -40.48
CA GLN A 390 47.59 18.96 -41.79
C GLN A 390 49.02 19.53 -41.82
N GLN A 391 49.42 20.23 -40.75
CA GLN A 391 50.80 20.70 -40.58
C GLN A 391 51.79 19.55 -40.40
N GLN A 392 51.43 18.52 -39.64
CA GLN A 392 52.25 17.32 -39.47
C GLN A 392 52.43 16.56 -40.77
N ASP A 393 51.38 16.38 -41.56
CA ASP A 393 51.44 15.70 -42.85
C ASP A 393 52.30 16.47 -43.86
N GLN A 394 52.20 17.81 -43.87
CA GLN A 394 53.07 18.66 -44.69
C GLN A 394 54.55 18.58 -44.28
N ALA A 395 54.82 18.58 -42.97
CA ALA A 395 56.18 18.44 -42.45
C ALA A 395 56.77 17.05 -42.77
N LEU A 396 55.95 15.99 -42.70
CA LEU A 396 56.34 14.64 -43.06
C LEU A 396 56.63 14.52 -44.56
N ALA A 397 55.78 15.09 -45.42
CA ALA A 397 55.99 15.11 -46.86
C ALA A 397 57.28 15.84 -47.25
N LEU A 398 57.57 16.99 -46.63
CA LEU A 398 58.82 17.73 -46.81
C LEU A 398 60.04 16.93 -46.33
N ALA A 399 59.92 16.23 -45.20
CA ALA A 399 60.98 15.37 -44.70
C ALA A 399 61.25 14.19 -45.67
N GLN A 400 60.19 13.57 -46.21
CA GLN A 400 60.31 12.49 -47.19
C GLN A 400 60.94 12.97 -48.51
N GLN A 401 60.57 14.15 -49.00
CA GLN A 401 61.20 14.74 -50.20
C GLN A 401 62.69 15.02 -49.99
N ARG A 402 63.09 15.53 -48.82
CA ARG A 402 64.52 15.77 -48.51
C ARG A 402 65.33 14.48 -48.50
N VAL A 403 64.76 13.37 -48.02
CA VAL A 403 65.44 12.07 -48.03
C VAL A 403 65.67 11.57 -49.47
N GLN A 404 64.71 11.79 -50.38
CA GLN A 404 64.83 11.38 -51.78
C GLN A 404 65.83 12.22 -52.60
N THR A 405 66.12 13.45 -52.17
CA THR A 405 67.09 14.34 -52.86
C THR A 405 68.55 14.13 -52.43
N VAL A 406 68.81 13.28 -51.42
CA VAL A 406 70.15 13.02 -50.85
C VAL A 406 70.67 11.61 -51.21
N SER A 407 69.82 10.75 -51.78
CA SER A 407 70.19 9.50 -52.47
C SER A 407 70.40 9.74 -53.96
#